data_AF-A0A816DVA0-F1
#
_entry.id   AF-A0A816DVA0-F1
#
_cell.length_a   1.000
_cell.length_b   1.000
_cell.length_c   1.000
_cell.angle_alpha   90.00
_cell.angle_beta   90.00
_cell.angle_gamma   90.00
#
_symmetry.space_group_name_H-M   'P 1'
#
loop_
_entity.id
_entity.type
_entity.pdbx_description
1 polymer ?
#
loop_
_entity_poly.entity_id
_entity_poly.type
_entity_poly.pdbx_seq_one_letter_code
_entity_poly.pdbx_strand_id
1 'polypeptide(L)' 'EVRPQDKEFAEKFYKALTDVLLPQGLLKPNKVTKIPGGLNGVEQGFRQMMENKVAAEKLVYTLAETTKA' A
#
# COMPACT_ATOMS: atom_id res chain seq x y z
N GLU A 1 -8.28 11.21 -19.68
CA GLU A 1 -6.97 11.61 -20.25
C GLU A 1 -6.09 12.14 -19.13
N VAL A 2 -4.78 11.89 -19.18
CA VAL A 2 -3.83 12.42 -18.18
C VAL A 2 -3.46 13.84 -18.57
N ARG A 3 -3.73 14.80 -17.69
CA ARG A 3 -3.43 16.22 -17.93
C ARG A 3 -2.04 16.54 -17.36
N PRO A 4 -1.28 17.48 -17.95
CA PRO A 4 0.03 17.88 -17.41
C PRO A 4 -0.02 18.30 -15.93
N GLN A 5 -1.12 18.91 -15.50
CA GLN A 5 -1.35 19.34 -14.12
C GLN A 5 -1.45 18.17 -13.15
N ASP A 6 -1.88 16.99 -13.60
CA ASP A 6 -2.00 15.80 -12.74
C ASP A 6 -0.61 15.31 -12.30
N LYS A 7 0.39 15.41 -13.21
CA LYS A 7 1.79 15.11 -12.89
C LYS A 7 2.36 16.11 -11.89
N GLU A 8 2.20 17.40 -12.15
CA GLU A 8 2.71 18.46 -11.28
C GLU A 8 2.12 18.35 -9.87
N PHE A 9 0.81 18.08 -9.77
CA PHE A 9 0.15 17.83 -8.49
C PHE A 9 0.74 16.61 -7.79
N ALA A 10 0.88 15.48 -8.48
CA ALA A 10 1.40 14.24 -7.89
C ALA A 10 2.82 14.44 -7.34
N GLU A 11 3.71 15.08 -8.09
CA GLU A 11 5.08 15.38 -7.65
C GLU A 11 5.10 16.20 -6.35
N LYS A 12 4.32 17.29 -6.29
CA LYS A 12 4.20 18.12 -5.08
C LYS A 12 3.59 17.36 -3.92
N PHE A 13 2.55 16.56 -4.18
CA PHE A 13 1.85 15.80 -3.16
C PHE A 13 2.74 14.71 -2.55
N TYR A 14 3.43 13.91 -3.37
CA TYR A 14 4.37 12.89 -2.87
C TYR A 14 5.53 13.51 -2.10
N LYS A 15 6.05 14.67 -2.54
CA LYS A 15 7.06 15.42 -1.77
C LYS A 15 6.52 15.83 -0.39
N ALA A 16 5.33 16.42 -0.33
CA ALA A 16 4.71 16.83 0.94
C ALA A 16 4.42 15.62 1.85
N LEU A 17 4.01 14.49 1.26
CA LEU A 17 3.75 13.24 1.97
C LEU A 17 5.01 12.74 2.70
N THR A 18 6.13 12.68 1.98
CA THR A 18 7.42 12.17 2.50
C THR A 18 8.10 13.15 3.45
N ASP A 19 8.08 14.45 3.16
CA ASP A 19 8.86 15.42 3.93
C ASP A 19 8.14 15.95 5.17
N VAL A 20 6.80 15.97 5.15
CA VAL A 20 5.99 16.66 6.17
C VAL A 20 4.96 15.72 6.79
N LEU A 21 4.05 15.18 5.99
CA LEU A 21 2.82 14.55 6.53
C LEU A 21 3.11 13.26 7.30
N LEU A 22 3.97 12.39 6.76
CA LEU A 22 4.33 11.13 7.42
C LEU A 22 5.31 11.33 8.59
N PRO A 23 6.42 12.08 8.46
CA PRO A 23 7.39 12.24 9.56
C PRO A 23 6.80 12.95 10.78
N GLN A 24 5.89 13.91 10.56
CA GLN A 24 5.23 14.65 11.64
C GLN A 24 3.98 13.95 12.18
N GLY A 25 3.58 12.81 11.60
CA GLY A 25 2.39 12.06 12.03
C GLY A 25 1.05 12.76 11.76
N LEU A 26 1.05 13.79 10.92
CA LEU A 26 -0.15 14.50 10.47
C LEU A 26 -1.03 13.62 9.57
N LEU A 27 -0.42 12.63 8.92
CA LEU A 27 -1.10 11.54 8.22
C LEU A 27 -0.65 10.20 8.81
N LYS A 28 -1.62 9.37 9.22
CA LYS A 28 -1.37 8.02 9.73
C LYS A 28 -1.81 6.97 8.70
N PRO A 29 -0.95 6.01 8.31
CA PRO A 29 -1.37 4.91 7.45
C PRO A 29 -2.33 3.97 8.20
N ASN A 30 -3.10 3.19 7.44
CA ASN A 30 -3.88 2.08 8.00
C ASN A 30 -2.97 1.09 8.74
N LYS A 31 -3.56 0.32 9.67
CA LYS A 31 -2.86 -0.78 10.34
C LYS A 31 -2.30 -1.74 9.30
N VAL A 32 -1.01 -2.05 9.39
CA VAL A 32 -0.35 -2.98 8.47
C VAL A 32 -0.51 -4.41 8.98
N THR A 33 -0.97 -5.30 8.09
CA THR A 33 -1.02 -6.75 8.32
C THR A 33 -0.10 -7.40 7.29
N LYS A 34 1.03 -7.94 7.76
CA LYS A 34 2.02 -8.60 6.89
C LYS A 34 1.55 -10.03 6.60
N ILE A 35 1.42 -10.37 5.32
CA ILE A 35 1.08 -11.72 4.87
C ILE A 35 2.37 -12.43 4.46
N PRO A 36 2.66 -13.62 5.03
CA PRO A 36 3.89 -14.35 4.73
C PRO A 36 3.89 -14.94 3.31
N GLY A 37 5.09 -15.21 2.78
CA GLY A 37 5.27 -15.94 1.51
C GLY A 37 5.32 -15.05 0.27
N GLY A 38 5.45 -13.73 0.47
CA GLY A 38 5.64 -12.77 -0.61
C GLY A 38 4.51 -12.79 -1.64
N LEU A 39 4.86 -12.85 -2.91
CA LEU A 39 3.87 -12.81 -4.00
C LEU A 39 2.94 -14.04 -4.01
N ASN A 40 3.34 -15.15 -3.39
CA ASN A 40 2.53 -16.37 -3.35
C ASN A 40 1.23 -16.19 -2.55
N GLY A 41 1.18 -15.22 -1.63
CA GLY A 41 -0.01 -14.92 -0.83
C GLY A 41 -0.98 -13.90 -1.44
N VAL A 42 -0.62 -13.26 -2.57
CA VAL A 42 -1.38 -12.12 -3.11
C VAL A 42 -2.78 -12.53 -3.56
N GLU A 43 -2.92 -13.67 -4.23
CA GLU A 43 -4.24 -14.16 -4.67
C GLU A 43 -5.18 -14.39 -3.47
N GLN A 44 -4.67 -15.04 -2.42
CA GLN A 44 -5.45 -15.29 -1.21
C GLN A 44 -5.90 -14.00 -0.54
N GLY A 45 -5.02 -13.00 -0.43
CA GLY A 45 -5.40 -11.73 0.19
C GLY A 45 -6.41 -10.92 -0.64
N PHE A 46 -6.36 -11.01 -1.97
CA PHE A 46 -7.44 -10.46 -2.79
C PHE A 46 -8.78 -11.14 -2.52
N ARG A 47 -8.80 -12.48 -2.38
CA ARG A 47 -10.01 -13.22 -1.99
C ARG A 47 -10.55 -12.76 -0.63
N GLN A 48 -9.68 -12.64 0.38
CA GLN A 48 -10.08 -12.14 1.71
C GLN A 48 -10.67 -10.72 1.65
N MET A 49 -10.07 -9.82 0.84
CA MET A 49 -10.60 -8.47 0.63
C MET A 49 -11.99 -8.50 -0.02
N MET A 50 -12.18 -9.30 -1.09
CA MET A 50 -13.48 -9.43 -1.77
C MET A 50 -14.56 -10.07 -0.89
N GLU A 51 -14.17 -10.94 0.03
CA GLU A 51 -15.05 -11.57 1.02
C GLU A 51 -15.31 -10.67 2.25
N ASN A 52 -14.89 -9.39 2.22
CA ASN A 52 -15.02 -8.43 3.32
C ASN A 52 -14.36 -8.87 4.64
N LYS A 53 -13.30 -9.69 4.57
CA LYS A 53 -12.55 -10.18 5.74
C LYS A 53 -11.41 -9.23 6.18
N VAL A 54 -11.17 -8.16 5.42
CA VAL A 54 -10.11 -7.17 5.67
C VAL A 54 -10.77 -5.90 6.17
N ALA A 55 -10.54 -5.51 7.43
CA ALA A 55 -11.21 -4.39 8.08
C ALA A 55 -10.22 -3.33 8.59
N ALA A 56 -10.26 -2.14 7.99
CA ALA A 56 -9.42 -0.99 8.34
C ALA A 56 -7.90 -1.28 8.34
N GLU A 57 -7.47 -2.33 7.65
CA GLU A 57 -6.08 -2.77 7.56
C GLU A 57 -5.59 -2.79 6.12
N LYS A 58 -4.27 -2.76 5.96
CA LYS A 58 -3.60 -2.92 4.68
C LYS A 58 -2.81 -4.22 4.70
N LEU A 59 -3.17 -5.16 3.83
CA LEU A 59 -2.38 -6.37 3.60
C LEU A 59 -1.09 -5.99 2.85
N VAL A 60 0.06 -6.38 3.40
CA VAL A 60 1.40 -6.07 2.87
C VAL A 60 2.20 -7.35 2.69
N TYR A 61 2.89 -7.47 1.55
CA TYR A 61 3.64 -8.65 1.15
C TYR A 61 5.12 -8.28 0.94
N THR A 62 6.03 -9.07 1.51
CA THR A 62 7.48 -8.86 1.33
C THR A 62 7.99 -9.67 0.15
N LEU A 63 8.46 -9.02 -0.92
CA LEU A 63 8.90 -9.71 -2.14
C LEU A 63 9.97 -10.79 -1.89
N ALA A 64 10.90 -10.54 -0.95
CA ALA A 64 11.98 -11.47 -0.60
C ALA A 64 11.50 -12.82 -0.03
N GLU A 65 10.24 -12.91 0.43
CA GLU A 65 9.64 -14.14 0.95
C GLU A 65 9.02 -15.01 -0.16
N THR A 66 9.05 -14.55 -1.42
CA THR A 66 8.48 -15.29 -2.54
C THR A 66 9.36 -16.48 -2.90
N THR A 67 8.84 -17.70 -2.74
CA THR A 67 9.50 -18.92 -3.23
C THR A 67 9.03 -19.23 -4.65
N LYS A 68 9.91 -19.81 -5.47
CA LYS A 68 9.48 -20.43 -6.73
C LYS A 68 8.67 -21.69 -6.41
N ALA A 69 7.64 -21.94 -7.23
CA ALA A 69 6.87 -23.18 -7.21
C ALA A 69 7.75 -24.37 -7.62
#